data_AF-A0AAV7RVP9-F1
#
_entry.id   AF-A0AAV7RVP9-F1
#
_cell.length_a   1.000
_cell.length_b   1.000
_cell.length_c   1.000
_cell.angle_alpha   90.00
_cell.angle_beta   90.00
_cell.angle_gamma   90.00
#
_symmetry.space_group_name_H-M   'P 1'
#
loop_
_entity.id
_entity.type
_entity.pdbx_description
1 polymer ?
#
loop_
_entity_poly.entity_id
_entity_poly.type
_entity_poly.pdbx_seq_one_letter_code
_entity_poly.pdbx_strand_id
1 'polypeptide(L)'
;MQNFQTVLGQCVKHKTALGYGALSLLAAGGEQLFSQVVFQCPCNAWSFSYSLVSMLVPALVLLLLGFLLNSRTWRLLTGCCAPFPGRSSRRCRLRVLGLLAAGASVAPFTWIAVALLNAAYYECLVTGEQPLAPPWLRTRLCLDRGEACMGDLHRMPCESGEEAQQVIRYLRAESQVLGWILIASVMSFALVCTCINHCRSPVSYLQIKFWKIYMEKEKEMFEAKAKEHAAKLAERNVHSFFECAKPEPFQTPGNREWHQISSLYAYNTKGQFYSTIHKYVDSRDQTASIRSAEGDVLSPVLVFVDDLEMGEAAI
;
A
#
# COMPACT_ATOMS: atom_id res chain seq x y z
N MET A 1 1.22 5.81 35.42
CA MET A 1 1.73 6.65 34.31
C MET A 1 2.93 6.05 33.59
N GLN A 2 3.97 5.56 34.28
CA GLN A 2 5.15 4.93 33.63
C GLN A 2 4.81 3.70 32.77
N ASN A 3 3.94 2.80 33.24
CA ASN A 3 3.52 1.63 32.47
C ASN A 3 2.83 2.01 31.14
N PHE A 4 2.10 3.14 31.13
CA PHE A 4 1.43 3.63 29.93
C PHE A 4 2.44 4.17 28.92
N GLN A 5 3.49 4.87 29.37
CA GLN A 5 4.59 5.33 28.51
C GLN A 5 5.42 4.16 27.97
N THR A 6 5.63 3.09 28.75
CA THR A 6 6.32 1.87 28.29
C THR A 6 5.50 1.14 27.22
N VAL A 7 4.19 1.02 27.42
CA VAL A 7 3.26 0.42 26.43
C VAL A 7 3.17 1.31 25.18
N LEU A 8 3.11 2.63 25.33
CA LEU A 8 3.16 3.57 24.20
C LEU A 8 4.48 3.42 23.45
N GLY A 9 5.60 3.30 24.16
CA GLY A 9 6.93 3.10 23.57
C GLY A 9 7.02 1.78 22.79
N GLN A 10 6.40 0.71 23.27
CA GLN A 10 6.30 -0.56 22.55
C GLN A 10 5.36 -0.47 21.33
N CYS A 11 4.24 0.24 21.43
CA CYS A 11 3.35 0.50 20.30
C CYS A 11 4.02 1.36 19.22
N VAL A 12 4.76 2.40 19.62
CA VAL A 12 5.55 3.25 18.71
C VAL A 12 6.63 2.40 18.01
N LYS A 13 7.30 1.50 18.74
CA LYS A 13 8.32 0.60 18.20
C LYS A 13 7.78 -0.40 17.17
N HIS A 14 6.52 -0.81 17.30
CA HIS A 14 5.87 -1.77 16.38
C HIS A 14 4.77 -1.14 15.52
N LYS A 15 4.76 0.18 15.33
CA LYS A 15 3.74 0.93 14.56
C LYS A 15 3.37 0.28 13.23
N THR A 16 4.36 -0.20 12.48
CA THR A 16 4.13 -0.83 11.17
C THR A 16 3.45 -2.20 11.28
N ALA A 17 3.84 -3.02 12.27
CA ALA A 17 3.23 -4.33 12.51
C ALA A 17 1.81 -4.18 13.09
N LEU A 18 1.60 -3.21 13.99
CA LEU A 18 0.29 -2.85 14.52
C LEU A 18 -0.62 -2.27 13.45
N GLY A 19 -0.08 -1.45 12.53
CA GLY A 19 -0.81 -0.91 11.38
C GLY A 19 -1.29 -2.01 10.44
N TYR A 20 -0.41 -2.94 10.05
CA TYR A 20 -0.81 -4.09 9.23
C TYR A 20 -1.77 -5.03 9.96
N GLY A 21 -1.59 -5.23 11.27
CA GLY A 21 -2.51 -5.99 12.10
C GLY A 21 -3.91 -5.36 12.16
N ALA A 22 -3.99 -4.05 12.39
CA ALA A 22 -5.24 -3.30 12.40
C ALA A 22 -5.92 -3.28 11.03
N LEU A 23 -5.17 -3.07 9.95
CA LEU A 23 -5.67 -3.15 8.57
C LEU A 23 -6.21 -4.55 8.24
N SER A 24 -5.51 -5.60 8.68
CA SER A 24 -5.95 -6.98 8.49
C SER A 24 -7.22 -7.29 9.29
N LEU A 25 -7.32 -6.80 10.53
CA LEU A 25 -8.52 -6.94 11.36
C LEU A 25 -9.71 -6.17 10.79
N LEU A 26 -9.48 -4.97 10.26
CA LEU A 26 -10.52 -4.18 9.58
C LEU A 26 -11.00 -4.86 8.30
N ALA A 27 -10.08 -5.41 7.50
CA ALA A 27 -10.43 -6.17 6.31
C ALA A 27 -11.22 -7.44 6.66
N ALA A 28 -10.79 -8.19 7.68
CA ALA A 28 -11.48 -9.38 8.15
C ALA A 28 -12.85 -9.06 8.76
N GLY A 29 -12.96 -8.04 9.60
CA GLY A 29 -14.23 -7.60 10.18
C GLY A 29 -15.19 -7.03 9.15
N GLY A 30 -14.67 -6.30 8.16
CA GLY A 30 -15.44 -5.81 7.01
C GLY A 30 -15.98 -6.95 6.15
N GLU A 31 -15.19 -8.01 5.94
CA GLU A 31 -15.62 -9.20 5.21
C GLU A 31 -16.75 -9.93 5.95
N GLN A 32 -16.60 -10.12 7.26
CA GLN A 32 -17.62 -10.79 8.07
C GLN A 32 -18.93 -10.02 8.07
N LEU A 33 -18.88 -8.69 8.17
CA LEU A 33 -20.05 -7.83 8.10
C LEU A 33 -20.69 -7.86 6.70
N PHE A 34 -19.89 -7.77 5.64
CA PHE A 34 -20.42 -7.76 4.27
C PHE A 34 -21.03 -9.12 3.89
N SER A 35 -20.39 -10.21 4.28
CA SER A 35 -20.87 -11.56 4.00
C SER A 35 -22.15 -11.91 4.77
N GLN A 36 -22.26 -11.52 6.04
CA GLN A 36 -23.44 -11.83 6.85
C GLN A 36 -24.64 -10.91 6.58
N VAL A 37 -24.39 -9.65 6.21
CA VAL A 37 -25.45 -8.62 6.12
C VAL A 37 -25.86 -8.34 4.68
N VAL A 38 -24.94 -8.44 3.72
CA VAL A 38 -25.15 -7.94 2.35
C VAL A 38 -25.13 -9.04 1.31
N PHE A 39 -24.32 -10.08 1.50
CA PHE A 39 -24.15 -11.13 0.49
C PHE A 39 -25.18 -12.25 0.63
N GLN A 40 -26.06 -12.35 -0.35
CA GLN A 40 -26.93 -13.52 -0.55
C GLN A 40 -26.84 -13.93 -2.02
N CYS A 41 -26.53 -15.19 -2.27
CA CYS A 41 -26.39 -15.69 -3.64
C CYS A 41 -27.75 -15.64 -4.36
N PRO A 42 -27.89 -14.94 -5.50
CA PRO A 42 -29.19 -14.73 -6.14
C PRO A 42 -29.72 -15.97 -6.90
N CYS A 43 -29.02 -17.12 -6.83
CA CYS A 43 -29.39 -18.42 -7.38
C CYS A 43 -30.09 -18.37 -8.75
N ASN A 44 -29.51 -17.57 -9.65
CA ASN A 44 -29.97 -17.34 -11.01
C ASN A 44 -28.74 -17.16 -11.93
N ALA A 45 -28.95 -16.83 -13.21
CA ALA A 45 -27.86 -16.65 -14.16
C ALA A 45 -26.85 -15.54 -13.77
N TRP A 46 -27.21 -14.62 -12.86
CA TRP A 46 -26.33 -13.54 -12.38
C TRP A 46 -25.42 -13.94 -11.20
N SER A 47 -25.59 -15.15 -10.63
CA SER A 47 -24.80 -15.62 -9.47
C SER A 47 -23.28 -15.45 -9.68
N PHE A 48 -22.78 -15.75 -10.88
CA PHE A 48 -21.37 -15.59 -11.23
C PHE A 48 -20.90 -14.13 -11.11
N SER A 49 -21.55 -13.22 -11.85
CA SER A 49 -21.15 -11.81 -11.90
C SER A 49 -21.33 -11.12 -10.56
N TYR A 50 -22.41 -11.44 -9.84
CA TYR A 50 -22.67 -10.90 -8.51
C TYR A 50 -21.59 -11.30 -7.51
N SER A 51 -21.20 -12.59 -7.50
CA SER A 51 -20.13 -13.07 -6.62
C SER A 51 -18.77 -12.48 -6.98
N LEU A 52 -18.42 -12.45 -8.27
CA LEU A 52 -17.15 -11.91 -8.74
C LEU A 52 -16.97 -10.44 -8.36
N VAL A 53 -18.01 -9.62 -8.59
CA VAL A 53 -18.01 -8.19 -8.23
C VAL A 53 -17.90 -8.03 -6.72
N SER A 54 -18.67 -8.80 -5.94
CA SER A 54 -18.66 -8.73 -4.48
C SER A 54 -17.31 -9.13 -3.88
N MET A 55 -16.58 -10.04 -4.54
CA MET A 55 -15.24 -10.46 -4.11
C MET A 55 -14.15 -9.45 -4.54
N LEU A 56 -14.19 -8.95 -5.78
CA LEU A 56 -13.11 -8.14 -6.37
C LEU A 56 -13.25 -6.64 -6.11
N VAL A 57 -14.46 -6.08 -6.04
CA VAL A 57 -14.65 -4.64 -5.86
C VAL A 57 -14.13 -4.15 -4.51
N PRO A 58 -14.43 -4.80 -3.37
CA PRO A 58 -13.85 -4.40 -2.09
C PRO A 58 -12.32 -4.50 -2.08
N ALA A 59 -11.75 -5.53 -2.72
CA ALA A 59 -10.29 -5.66 -2.89
C ALA A 59 -9.71 -4.50 -3.72
N LEU A 60 -10.39 -4.08 -4.78
CA LEU A 60 -9.99 -2.91 -5.57
C LEU A 60 -10.09 -1.61 -4.77
N VAL A 61 -11.15 -1.42 -3.99
CA VAL A 61 -11.30 -0.24 -3.12
C VAL A 61 -10.17 -0.19 -2.08
N LEU A 62 -9.84 -1.31 -1.44
CA LEU A 62 -8.71 -1.40 -0.51
C LEU A 62 -7.37 -1.10 -1.20
N LEU A 63 -7.19 -1.55 -2.44
CA LEU A 63 -6.00 -1.25 -3.23
C LEU A 63 -5.89 0.25 -3.52
N LEU A 64 -6.98 0.88 -3.95
CA LEU A 64 -7.05 2.31 -4.24
C LEU A 64 -6.82 3.14 -2.97
N LEU A 65 -7.44 2.78 -1.86
CA LEU A 65 -7.18 3.40 -0.55
C LEU A 65 -5.71 3.23 -0.14
N GLY A 66 -5.12 2.06 -0.38
CA GLY A 66 -3.69 1.81 -0.16
C GLY A 66 -2.80 2.77 -0.97
N PHE A 67 -3.17 3.09 -2.21
CA PHE A 67 -2.45 4.10 -3.00
C PHE A 67 -2.69 5.53 -2.50
N LEU A 68 -3.92 5.88 -2.13
CA LEU A 68 -4.31 7.23 -1.67
C LEU A 68 -3.65 7.59 -0.33
N LEU A 69 -3.59 6.63 0.60
CA LEU A 69 -2.97 6.83 1.92
C LEU A 69 -1.44 6.76 1.87
N ASN A 70 -0.86 6.31 0.74
CA ASN A 70 0.58 6.22 0.58
C ASN A 70 1.15 7.52 0.02
N SER A 71 1.80 8.28 0.90
CA SER A 71 2.55 9.50 0.64
C SER A 71 3.50 9.43 -0.57
N ARG A 72 4.13 8.28 -0.79
CA ARG A 72 5.04 8.09 -1.93
C ARG A 72 4.33 8.17 -3.27
N THR A 73 3.07 7.74 -3.34
CA THR A 73 2.24 7.88 -4.54
C THR A 73 2.16 9.36 -4.92
N TRP A 74 1.92 10.23 -3.93
CA TRP A 74 1.85 11.67 -4.13
C TRP A 74 3.20 12.30 -4.43
N ARG A 75 4.28 11.87 -3.78
CA ARG A 75 5.64 12.36 -4.08
C ARG A 75 6.09 12.02 -5.51
N LEU A 76 5.64 10.89 -6.06
CA LEU A 76 5.86 10.52 -7.46
C LEU A 76 4.99 11.29 -8.45
N LEU A 77 3.72 11.50 -8.12
CA LEU A 77 2.72 12.11 -9.01
C LEU A 77 2.81 13.65 -9.01
N THR A 78 3.15 14.26 -7.87
CA THR A 78 3.23 15.71 -7.72
C THR A 78 4.31 16.28 -8.65
N GLY A 79 3.90 17.26 -9.47
CA GLY A 79 4.75 17.87 -10.48
C GLY A 79 4.95 17.05 -11.76
N CYS A 80 4.33 15.87 -11.95
CA CYS A 80 4.49 14.99 -13.13
C CYS A 80 4.23 15.69 -14.48
N CYS A 81 3.31 16.66 -14.48
CA CYS A 81 2.93 17.42 -15.67
C CYS A 81 3.66 18.77 -15.81
N ALA A 82 4.48 19.16 -14.84
CA ALA A 82 5.23 20.41 -14.89
C ALA A 82 6.53 20.22 -15.71
N PRO A 83 6.85 21.13 -16.65
CA PRO A 83 8.03 21.04 -17.50
C PRO A 83 9.29 21.44 -16.72
N PHE A 84 9.84 20.50 -15.96
CA PHE A 84 11.13 20.69 -15.26
C PHE A 84 12.22 19.77 -15.81
N PRO A 85 13.43 20.30 -16.09
CA PRO A 85 14.56 19.50 -16.56
C PRO A 85 15.15 18.64 -15.42
N GLY A 86 15.52 17.39 -15.72
CA GLY A 86 16.22 16.49 -14.79
C GLY A 86 15.41 15.30 -14.26
N ARG A 87 14.30 14.92 -14.91
CA ARG A 87 13.41 13.87 -14.43
C ARG A 87 14.01 12.46 -14.56
N SER A 88 13.87 11.68 -13.50
CA SER A 88 14.19 10.25 -13.48
C SER A 88 13.51 9.48 -14.63
N SER A 89 14.26 8.55 -15.23
CA SER A 89 13.85 7.71 -16.36
C SER A 89 12.48 7.06 -16.16
N ARG A 90 11.68 6.91 -17.23
CA ARG A 90 10.39 6.18 -17.20
C ARG A 90 10.51 4.81 -16.51
N ARG A 91 11.65 4.14 -16.66
CA ARG A 91 11.95 2.85 -16.02
C ARG A 91 12.06 2.93 -14.50
N CYS A 92 12.62 4.01 -13.96
CA CYS A 92 12.67 4.21 -12.50
C CYS A 92 11.28 4.49 -11.93
N ARG A 93 10.45 5.29 -12.62
CA ARG A 93 9.06 5.51 -12.19
C ARG A 93 8.24 4.23 -12.16
N LEU A 94 8.35 3.38 -13.18
CA LEU A 94 7.66 2.09 -13.22
C LEU A 94 8.15 1.12 -12.13
N ARG A 95 9.46 1.09 -11.84
CA ARG A 95 9.98 0.29 -10.73
C ARG A 95 9.44 0.77 -9.39
N VAL A 96 9.45 2.09 -9.13
CA VAL A 96 8.93 2.63 -7.87
C VAL A 96 7.44 2.33 -7.76
N LEU A 97 6.65 2.54 -8.83
CA LEU A 97 5.23 2.20 -8.84
C LEU A 97 4.97 0.71 -8.56
N GLY A 98 5.79 -0.19 -9.10
CA GLY A 98 5.70 -1.63 -8.81
C GLY A 98 5.99 -1.97 -7.35
N LEU A 99 6.99 -1.33 -6.73
CA LEU A 99 7.27 -1.48 -5.30
C LEU A 99 6.14 -0.91 -4.42
N LEU A 100 5.53 0.20 -4.83
CA LEU A 100 4.39 0.79 -4.14
C LEU A 100 3.15 -0.10 -4.24
N ALA A 101 2.90 -0.65 -5.43
CA ALA A 101 1.81 -1.60 -5.65
C ALA A 101 1.97 -2.85 -4.78
N ALA A 102 3.19 -3.38 -4.64
CA ALA A 102 3.45 -4.54 -3.79
C ALA A 102 3.11 -4.29 -2.31
N GLY A 103 3.42 -3.10 -1.78
CA GLY A 103 3.04 -2.72 -0.42
C GLY A 103 1.53 -2.46 -0.26
N ALA A 104 0.90 -1.81 -1.23
CA ALA A 104 -0.54 -1.52 -1.21
C ALA A 104 -1.41 -2.78 -1.41
N SER A 105 -0.85 -3.86 -1.96
CA SER A 105 -1.58 -5.11 -2.24
C SER A 105 -1.84 -5.99 -1.02
N VAL A 106 -1.24 -5.69 0.14
CA VAL A 106 -1.40 -6.50 1.36
C VAL A 106 -2.87 -6.61 1.77
N ALA A 107 -3.58 -5.47 1.93
CA ALA A 107 -4.98 -5.46 2.33
C ALA A 107 -5.92 -6.15 1.31
N PRO A 108 -5.78 -5.93 -0.02
CA PRO A 108 -6.50 -6.70 -1.03
C PRO A 108 -6.28 -8.22 -0.95
N PHE A 109 -5.04 -8.68 -0.78
CA PHE A 109 -4.77 -10.12 -0.64
C PHE A 109 -5.35 -10.69 0.65
N THR A 110 -5.27 -9.94 1.76
CA THR A 110 -5.91 -10.34 3.02
C THR A 110 -7.42 -10.46 2.85
N TRP A 111 -8.08 -9.49 2.21
CA TRP A 111 -9.51 -9.55 1.90
C TRP A 111 -9.86 -10.81 1.11
N ILE A 112 -9.17 -11.06 0.00
CA ILE A 112 -9.41 -12.22 -0.87
C ILE A 112 -9.20 -13.52 -0.10
N ALA A 113 -8.16 -13.62 0.73
CA ALA A 113 -7.91 -14.80 1.55
C ALA A 113 -9.05 -15.05 2.56
N VAL A 114 -9.52 -14.01 3.24
CA VAL A 114 -10.65 -14.14 4.19
C VAL A 114 -11.94 -14.52 3.46
N ALA A 115 -12.22 -13.88 2.31
CA ALA A 115 -13.38 -14.21 1.48
C ALA A 115 -13.36 -15.68 0.98
N LEU A 116 -12.18 -16.21 0.64
CA LEU A 116 -12.00 -17.62 0.28
C LEU A 116 -12.18 -18.57 1.47
N LEU A 117 -11.71 -18.20 2.66
CA LEU A 117 -11.90 -19.00 3.87
C LEU A 117 -13.38 -19.07 4.30
N ASN A 118 -14.14 -18.00 4.07
CA ASN A 118 -15.59 -17.97 4.29
C ASN A 118 -16.36 -18.78 3.24
N ALA A 119 -15.78 -18.96 2.05
CA ALA A 119 -16.29 -19.76 0.92
C ALA A 119 -17.61 -19.31 0.29
N ALA A 120 -18.43 -18.47 0.94
CA ALA A 120 -19.73 -18.02 0.42
C ALA A 120 -19.66 -17.43 -1.00
N TYR A 121 -18.65 -16.59 -1.27
CA TYR A 121 -18.42 -16.05 -2.61
C TYR A 121 -18.00 -17.15 -3.60
N TYR A 122 -17.06 -18.01 -3.22
CA TYR A 122 -16.55 -19.07 -4.10
C TYR A 122 -17.64 -20.08 -4.48
N GLU A 123 -18.46 -20.51 -3.51
CA GLU A 123 -19.61 -21.38 -3.73
C GLU A 123 -20.57 -20.80 -4.77
N CYS A 124 -20.94 -19.51 -4.63
CA CYS A 124 -21.82 -18.81 -5.58
C CYS A 124 -21.16 -18.52 -6.95
N LEU A 125 -19.84 -18.34 -6.97
CA LEU A 125 -19.07 -18.07 -8.18
C LEU A 125 -18.97 -19.30 -9.07
N VAL A 126 -18.59 -20.45 -8.51
CA VAL A 126 -18.36 -21.70 -9.26
C VAL A 126 -19.67 -22.32 -9.75
N THR A 127 -20.76 -22.11 -9.01
CA THR A 127 -22.09 -22.60 -9.39
C THR A 127 -22.78 -21.76 -10.47
N GLY A 128 -22.33 -20.52 -10.68
CA GLY A 128 -22.94 -19.61 -11.65
C GLY A 128 -22.73 -19.99 -13.12
N GLU A 129 -23.66 -19.59 -13.98
CA GLU A 129 -23.67 -19.93 -15.40
C GLU A 129 -22.81 -19.01 -16.26
N GLN A 130 -21.50 -19.24 -16.34
CA GLN A 130 -20.61 -18.51 -17.25
C GLN A 130 -19.40 -19.36 -17.73
N PRO A 131 -18.78 -19.00 -18.88
CA PRO A 131 -17.76 -19.80 -19.57
C PRO A 131 -16.36 -19.82 -18.90
N LEU A 132 -16.17 -19.07 -17.81
CA LEU A 132 -14.90 -19.02 -17.07
C LEU A 132 -14.69 -20.22 -16.15
N ALA A 133 -15.76 -20.91 -15.76
CA ALA A 133 -15.66 -22.21 -15.11
C ALA A 133 -15.15 -23.20 -16.16
N PRO A 134 -13.97 -23.81 -15.97
CA PRO A 134 -13.43 -24.74 -16.96
C PRO A 134 -14.44 -25.87 -17.21
N PRO A 135 -14.63 -26.32 -18.46
CA PRO A 135 -15.55 -27.42 -18.77
C PRO A 135 -15.30 -28.65 -17.89
N TRP A 136 -14.03 -28.95 -17.60
CA TRP A 136 -13.61 -30.04 -16.73
C TRP A 136 -14.09 -29.92 -15.28
N LEU A 137 -14.26 -28.69 -14.76
CA LEU A 137 -14.74 -28.45 -13.40
C LEU A 137 -16.24 -28.74 -13.30
N ARG A 138 -17.02 -28.30 -14.30
CA ARG A 138 -18.45 -28.61 -14.39
C ARG A 138 -18.69 -30.10 -14.60
N THR A 139 -17.89 -30.73 -15.46
CA THR A 139 -17.93 -32.19 -15.64
C THR A 139 -17.53 -32.93 -14.36
N ARG A 140 -16.56 -32.44 -13.58
CA ARG A 140 -16.21 -33.01 -12.26
C ARG A 140 -17.35 -32.91 -11.24
N LEU A 141 -18.03 -31.76 -11.19
CA LEU A 141 -19.12 -31.54 -10.23
C LEU A 141 -20.38 -32.35 -10.58
N CYS A 142 -20.61 -32.62 -11.86
CA CYS A 142 -21.78 -33.34 -12.37
C CYS A 142 -21.45 -34.75 -12.94
N LEU A 143 -20.29 -35.33 -12.58
CA LEU A 143 -19.71 -36.50 -13.26
C LEU A 143 -20.61 -37.75 -13.23
N ASP A 144 -21.47 -37.88 -12.22
CA ASP A 144 -22.44 -38.97 -12.05
C ASP A 144 -23.91 -38.57 -12.32
N ARG A 145 -24.18 -37.34 -12.79
CA ARG A 145 -25.48 -36.68 -12.60
C ARG A 145 -26.20 -36.17 -13.85
N GLY A 146 -25.62 -36.41 -15.04
CA GLY A 146 -26.23 -36.13 -16.34
C GLY A 146 -26.33 -34.65 -16.73
N GLU A 147 -26.89 -34.36 -17.90
CA GLU A 147 -26.94 -33.00 -18.47
C GLU A 147 -27.84 -32.02 -17.68
N ALA A 148 -28.84 -32.53 -16.95
CA ALA A 148 -29.73 -31.71 -16.12
C ALA A 148 -28.99 -30.99 -14.97
N CYS A 149 -27.96 -31.65 -14.39
CA CYS A 149 -27.11 -31.06 -13.36
C CYS A 149 -26.35 -29.81 -13.85
N MET A 150 -26.03 -29.74 -15.14
CA MET A 150 -25.32 -28.59 -15.70
C MET A 150 -26.18 -27.33 -15.79
N GLY A 151 -27.50 -27.47 -16.01
CA GLY A 151 -28.44 -26.35 -16.12
C GLY A 151 -28.98 -25.85 -14.79
N ASP A 152 -28.96 -26.65 -13.72
CA ASP A 152 -29.47 -26.26 -12.40
C ASP A 152 -28.36 -25.99 -11.37
N LEU A 153 -27.09 -26.05 -11.76
CA LEU A 153 -25.93 -25.86 -10.86
C LEU A 153 -26.02 -24.54 -10.06
N HIS A 154 -26.53 -23.49 -10.69
CA HIS A 154 -26.66 -22.16 -10.09
C HIS A 154 -27.71 -22.09 -8.96
N ARG A 155 -28.59 -23.09 -8.82
CA ARG A 155 -29.61 -23.18 -7.77
C ARG A 155 -29.11 -23.91 -6.53
N MET A 156 -28.07 -24.74 -6.65
CA MET A 156 -27.54 -25.55 -5.55
C MET A 156 -27.17 -24.77 -4.28
N PRO A 157 -26.62 -23.53 -4.33
CA PRO A 157 -26.33 -22.77 -3.11
C PRO A 157 -27.57 -22.40 -2.28
N CYS A 158 -28.76 -22.37 -2.91
CA CYS A 158 -30.03 -22.08 -2.24
C CYS A 158 -30.87 -23.32 -1.94
N GLU A 159 -30.46 -24.48 -2.46
CA GLU A 159 -31.22 -25.72 -2.33
C GLU A 159 -30.83 -26.47 -1.06
N SER A 160 -31.82 -27.00 -0.34
CA SER A 160 -31.60 -27.70 0.93
C SER A 160 -31.38 -29.21 0.79
N GLY A 161 -31.35 -29.75 -0.44
CA GLY A 161 -31.16 -31.17 -0.69
C GLY A 161 -29.80 -31.69 -0.22
N GLU A 162 -29.75 -32.93 0.31
CA GLU A 162 -28.49 -33.54 0.79
C GLU A 162 -27.41 -33.56 -0.29
N GLU A 163 -27.83 -33.75 -1.53
CA GLU A 163 -27.01 -33.76 -2.72
C GLU A 163 -26.37 -32.40 -3.03
N ALA A 164 -27.15 -31.31 -3.01
CA ALA A 164 -26.63 -29.96 -3.16
C ALA A 164 -25.66 -29.63 -2.01
N GLN A 165 -25.98 -30.06 -0.78
CA GLN A 165 -25.09 -29.87 0.37
C GLN A 165 -23.75 -30.61 0.23
N GLN A 166 -23.71 -31.80 -0.37
CA GLN A 166 -22.45 -32.52 -0.61
C GLN A 166 -21.55 -31.72 -1.57
N VAL A 167 -22.11 -31.20 -2.66
CA VAL A 167 -21.37 -30.38 -3.63
C VAL A 167 -20.88 -29.08 -2.97
N ILE A 168 -21.73 -28.40 -2.21
CA ILE A 168 -21.36 -27.16 -1.49
C ILE A 168 -20.27 -27.43 -0.44
N ARG A 169 -20.33 -28.54 0.31
CA ARG A 169 -19.26 -28.94 1.24
C ARG A 169 -17.94 -29.18 0.53
N TYR A 170 -17.97 -29.81 -0.64
CA TYR A 170 -16.78 -30.00 -1.48
C TYR A 170 -16.19 -28.66 -1.94
N LEU A 171 -17.02 -27.76 -2.49
CA LEU A 171 -16.61 -26.43 -2.93
C LEU A 171 -16.08 -25.58 -1.77
N ARG A 172 -16.67 -25.70 -0.58
CA ARG A 172 -16.18 -25.06 0.64
C ARG A 172 -14.79 -25.52 1.02
N ALA A 173 -14.55 -26.83 1.02
CA ALA A 173 -13.24 -27.39 1.30
C ALA A 173 -12.21 -26.94 0.27
N GLU A 174 -12.57 -26.94 -1.02
CA GLU A 174 -11.70 -26.44 -2.09
C GLU A 174 -11.36 -24.95 -1.89
N SER A 175 -12.35 -24.11 -1.61
CA SER A 175 -12.17 -22.68 -1.33
C SER A 175 -11.24 -22.43 -0.13
N GLN A 176 -11.42 -23.17 0.96
CA GLN A 176 -10.59 -23.03 2.15
C GLN A 176 -9.14 -23.46 1.90
N VAL A 177 -8.93 -24.55 1.15
CA VAL A 177 -7.59 -24.99 0.73
C VAL A 177 -6.92 -23.93 -0.14
N LEU A 178 -7.65 -23.35 -1.11
CA LEU A 178 -7.14 -22.25 -1.94
C LEU A 178 -6.80 -21.00 -1.10
N GLY A 179 -7.63 -20.66 -0.12
CA GLY A 179 -7.37 -19.57 0.83
C GLY A 179 -6.07 -19.77 1.61
N TRP A 180 -5.83 -20.97 2.15
CA TRP A 180 -4.59 -21.30 2.86
C TRP A 180 -3.36 -21.32 1.95
N ILE A 181 -3.49 -21.85 0.73
CA ILE A 181 -2.42 -21.83 -0.28
C ILE A 181 -2.07 -20.38 -0.62
N LEU A 182 -3.06 -19.50 -0.80
CA LEU A 182 -2.83 -18.09 -1.07
C LEU A 182 -2.06 -17.43 0.07
N ILE A 183 -2.48 -17.61 1.32
CA ILE A 183 -1.79 -17.07 2.51
C ILE A 183 -0.34 -17.55 2.56
N ALA A 184 -0.12 -18.87 2.42
CA ALA A 184 1.22 -19.45 2.46
C ALA A 184 2.12 -18.90 1.33
N SER A 185 1.57 -18.77 0.12
CA SER A 185 2.30 -18.25 -1.04
C SER A 185 2.70 -16.78 -0.87
N VAL A 186 1.79 -15.92 -0.41
CA VAL A 186 2.04 -14.49 -0.19
C VAL A 186 3.06 -14.29 0.92
N MET A 187 2.93 -15.01 2.04
CA MET A 187 3.90 -14.92 3.15
C MET A 187 5.29 -15.41 2.75
N SER A 188 5.37 -16.51 2.00
CA SER A 188 6.64 -17.05 1.51
C SER A 188 7.30 -16.08 0.52
N PHE A 189 6.53 -15.53 -0.41
CA PHE A 189 7.01 -14.53 -1.37
C PHE A 189 7.51 -13.27 -0.65
N ALA A 190 6.75 -12.74 0.30
CA ALA A 190 7.14 -11.57 1.08
C ALA A 190 8.45 -11.81 1.85
N LEU A 191 8.62 -12.98 2.47
CA LEU A 191 9.85 -13.37 3.16
C LEU A 191 11.03 -13.44 2.19
N VAL A 192 10.88 -14.12 1.05
CA VAL A 192 11.93 -14.25 0.03
C VAL A 192 12.34 -12.87 -0.51
N CYS A 193 11.38 -12.02 -0.87
CA CYS A 193 11.65 -10.66 -1.31
C CYS A 193 12.38 -9.85 -0.24
N THR A 194 11.96 -9.94 1.02
CA THR A 194 12.60 -9.25 2.14
C THR A 194 14.04 -9.72 2.34
N CYS A 195 14.28 -11.03 2.35
CA CYS A 195 15.61 -11.62 2.46
C CYS A 195 16.51 -11.17 1.30
N ILE A 196 16.02 -11.26 0.06
CA ILE A 196 16.77 -10.83 -1.13
C ILE A 196 17.13 -9.35 -1.03
N ASN A 197 16.19 -8.50 -0.63
CA ASN A 197 16.43 -7.07 -0.48
C ASN A 197 17.52 -6.82 0.56
N HIS A 198 17.41 -7.42 1.75
CA HIS A 198 18.41 -7.29 2.80
C HIS A 198 19.79 -7.83 2.37
N CYS A 199 19.86 -8.97 1.68
CA CYS A 199 21.12 -9.53 1.16
C CYS A 199 21.76 -8.65 0.08
N ARG A 200 20.95 -7.95 -0.74
CA ARG A 200 21.41 -7.03 -1.78
C ARG A 200 21.61 -5.61 -1.26
N SER A 201 21.48 -5.37 0.05
CA SER A 201 21.69 -4.06 0.63
C SER A 201 23.15 -3.62 0.43
N PRO A 202 23.40 -2.43 -0.12
CA PRO A 202 24.76 -1.88 -0.24
C PRO A 202 25.33 -1.39 1.09
N VAL A 203 24.52 -1.37 2.16
CA VAL A 203 24.85 -0.83 3.48
C VAL A 203 24.60 -1.85 4.58
N SER A 204 25.38 -1.77 5.66
CA SER A 204 25.29 -2.65 6.81
C SER A 204 23.97 -2.47 7.59
N TYR A 205 23.54 -3.51 8.31
CA TYR A 205 22.34 -3.49 9.14
C TYR A 205 22.36 -2.36 10.20
N LEU A 206 23.49 -2.15 10.88
CA LEU A 206 23.61 -1.07 11.88
C LEU A 206 23.52 0.31 11.24
N GLN A 207 24.10 0.46 10.05
CA GLN A 207 24.03 1.71 9.29
C GLN A 207 22.58 2.02 8.87
N ILE A 208 21.81 1.01 8.43
CA ILE A 208 20.37 1.17 8.15
C ILE A 208 19.60 1.61 9.40
N LYS A 209 19.92 1.03 10.56
CA LYS A 209 19.26 1.41 11.82
C LYS A 209 19.57 2.86 12.22
N PHE A 210 20.84 3.26 12.13
CA PHE A 210 21.24 4.65 12.34
C PHE A 210 20.52 5.58 11.37
N TRP A 211 20.45 5.20 10.09
CA TRP A 211 19.78 5.96 9.05
C TRP A 211 18.30 6.22 9.38
N LYS A 212 17.56 5.19 9.82
CA LYS A 212 16.17 5.36 10.27
C LYS A 212 16.04 6.39 11.38
N ILE A 213 16.94 6.35 12.36
CA ILE A 213 16.96 7.30 13.49
C ILE A 213 17.27 8.72 12.99
N TYR A 214 18.25 8.86 12.10
CA TYR A 214 18.59 10.15 11.50
C TYR A 214 17.38 10.78 10.78
N MET A 215 16.67 10.00 9.95
CA MET A 215 15.51 10.49 9.20
C MET A 215 14.35 10.91 10.11
N GLU A 216 14.09 10.15 11.17
CA GLU A 216 13.06 10.50 12.15
C GLU A 216 13.39 11.83 12.84
N LYS A 217 14.65 12.02 13.23
CA LYS A 217 15.11 13.26 13.86
C LYS A 217 15.17 14.44 12.89
N GLU A 218 15.61 14.23 11.66
CA GLU A 218 15.60 15.25 10.62
C GLU A 218 14.18 15.77 10.37
N LYS A 219 13.19 14.87 10.30
CA LYS A 219 11.78 15.23 10.15
C LYS A 219 11.26 16.06 11.32
N GLU A 220 11.46 15.60 12.55
CA GLU A 220 11.03 16.34 13.75
C GLU A 220 11.59 17.77 13.77
N MET A 221 12.88 17.91 13.45
CA MET A 221 13.54 19.22 13.39
C MET A 221 13.05 20.07 12.22
N PHE A 222 12.82 19.46 11.06
CA PHE A 222 12.30 20.14 9.88
C PHE A 222 10.89 20.69 10.13
N GLU A 223 9.98 19.89 10.67
CA GLU A 223 8.61 20.32 11.00
C GLU A 223 8.61 21.46 12.02
N ALA A 224 9.42 21.36 13.08
CA ALA A 224 9.54 22.42 14.08
C ALA A 224 10.03 23.74 13.46
N LYS A 225 11.09 23.68 12.62
CA LYS A 225 11.64 24.86 11.96
C LYS A 225 10.73 25.43 10.88
N ALA A 226 10.02 24.58 10.14
CA ALA A 226 9.04 25.01 9.15
C ALA A 226 7.88 25.76 9.80
N LYS A 227 7.35 25.25 10.94
CA LYS A 227 6.29 25.91 11.71
C LYS A 227 6.75 27.27 12.25
N GLU A 228 7.96 27.34 12.82
CA GLU A 228 8.54 28.61 13.30
C GLU A 228 8.69 29.64 12.17
N HIS A 229 9.24 29.22 11.01
CA HIS A 229 9.46 30.08 9.87
C HIS A 229 8.15 30.57 9.24
N ALA A 230 7.14 29.69 9.13
CA ALA A 230 5.81 30.04 8.65
C ALA A 230 5.10 31.04 9.57
N ALA A 231 5.22 30.86 10.90
CA ALA A 231 4.65 31.79 11.88
C ALA A 231 5.24 33.19 11.75
N LYS A 232 6.58 33.31 11.65
CA LYS A 232 7.27 34.59 11.45
C LYS A 232 6.88 35.28 10.15
N LEU A 233 6.75 34.52 9.06
CA LEU A 233 6.32 35.05 7.77
C LEU A 233 4.86 35.55 7.82
N ALA A 234 3.98 34.79 8.46
CA ALA A 234 2.58 35.17 8.64
C ALA A 234 2.45 36.44 9.49
N GLU A 235 3.16 36.51 10.62
CA GLU A 235 3.20 37.68 11.50
C GLU A 235 3.66 38.94 10.75
N ARG A 236 4.78 38.86 10.02
CA ARG A 236 5.29 39.98 9.20
C ARG A 236 4.22 40.49 8.23
N ASN A 237 3.54 39.59 7.52
CA ASN A 237 2.57 39.93 6.50
C ASN A 237 1.30 40.54 7.09
N VAL A 238 0.78 39.95 8.17
CA VAL A 238 -0.42 40.44 8.87
C VAL A 238 -0.14 41.81 9.49
N HIS A 239 1.01 41.98 10.15
CA HIS A 239 1.42 43.25 10.74
C HIS A 239 1.54 44.36 9.69
N SER A 240 2.28 44.11 8.60
CA SER A 240 2.45 45.09 7.52
C SER A 240 1.12 45.47 6.84
N PHE A 241 0.19 44.52 6.74
CA PHE A 241 -1.15 44.75 6.19
C PHE A 241 -1.96 45.72 7.06
N PHE A 242 -2.02 45.50 8.37
CA PHE A 242 -2.77 46.37 9.29
C PHE A 242 -2.13 47.75 9.47
N GLU A 243 -0.80 47.87 9.38
CA GLU A 243 -0.10 49.15 9.43
C GLU A 243 -0.04 49.89 8.08
N CYS A 244 -0.55 49.29 7.00
CA CYS A 244 -0.43 49.80 5.64
C CYS A 244 1.04 50.10 5.23
N ALA A 245 1.99 49.33 5.78
CA ALA A 245 3.42 49.50 5.58
C ALA A 245 3.95 48.54 4.51
N LYS A 246 5.08 48.92 3.88
CA LYS A 246 5.79 48.00 2.98
C LYS A 246 6.48 46.91 3.80
N PRO A 247 6.31 45.62 3.45
CA PRO A 247 6.89 44.54 4.23
C PRO A 247 8.41 44.45 4.07
N GLU A 248 9.11 44.14 5.16
CA GLU A 248 10.56 43.94 5.16
C GLU A 248 10.97 42.69 4.36
N PRO A 249 12.16 42.67 3.71
CA PRO A 249 12.64 41.49 3.00
C PRO A 249 12.77 40.28 3.92
N PHE A 250 12.09 39.18 3.57
CA PHE A 250 12.13 37.92 4.31
C PHE A 250 12.55 36.81 3.36
N GLN A 251 13.65 36.13 3.68
CA GLN A 251 14.20 35.10 2.81
C GLN A 251 13.51 33.76 3.04
N THR A 252 12.76 33.31 2.04
CA THR A 252 12.24 31.95 1.94
C THR A 252 12.99 31.19 0.84
N PRO A 253 13.28 29.90 1.01
CA PRO A 253 13.84 29.08 -0.06
C PRO A 253 12.97 29.13 -1.32
N GLY A 254 13.60 29.20 -2.49
CA GLY A 254 12.91 29.30 -3.78
C GLY A 254 12.30 27.98 -4.24
N ASN A 255 11.35 28.03 -5.19
CA ASN A 255 10.66 26.83 -5.71
C ASN A 255 11.62 25.73 -6.22
N ARG A 256 12.78 26.11 -6.77
CA ARG A 256 13.79 25.15 -7.24
C ARG A 256 14.42 24.35 -6.09
N GLU A 257 14.65 25.01 -4.96
CA GLU A 257 15.27 24.39 -3.77
C GLU A 257 14.29 23.43 -3.12
N TRP A 258 13.02 23.85 -2.97
CA TRP A 258 11.92 22.99 -2.53
C TRP A 258 11.77 21.74 -3.39
N HIS A 259 11.75 21.89 -4.71
CA HIS A 259 11.65 20.74 -5.61
C HIS A 259 12.84 19.78 -5.50
N GLN A 260 14.06 20.30 -5.28
CA GLN A 260 15.26 19.47 -5.15
C GLN A 260 15.20 18.58 -3.89
N ILE A 261 14.81 19.14 -2.74
CA ILE A 261 14.68 18.36 -1.51
C ILE A 261 13.50 17.37 -1.56
N SER A 262 12.46 17.66 -2.34
CA SER A 262 11.30 16.76 -2.55
C SER A 262 11.54 15.61 -3.54
N SER A 263 12.66 15.61 -4.28
CA SER A 263 12.99 14.52 -5.20
C SER A 263 13.18 13.17 -4.48
N LEU A 264 12.98 12.04 -5.16
CA LEU A 264 13.23 10.72 -4.55
C LEU A 264 14.71 10.57 -4.20
N TYR A 265 14.98 10.02 -3.02
CA TYR A 265 16.36 9.76 -2.61
C TYR A 265 16.96 8.62 -3.45
N ALA A 266 18.12 8.88 -4.05
CA ALA A 266 18.92 7.87 -4.75
C ALA A 266 20.27 7.72 -4.05
N TYR A 267 20.59 6.50 -3.64
CA TYR A 267 21.81 6.19 -2.93
C TYR A 267 23.01 6.24 -3.88
N ASN A 268 24.10 6.87 -3.45
CA ASN A 268 25.35 6.90 -4.19
C ASN A 268 26.48 6.37 -3.29
N THR A 269 27.28 5.44 -3.81
CA THR A 269 28.40 4.84 -3.08
C THR A 269 29.59 5.80 -2.88
N LYS A 270 29.66 6.89 -3.65
CA LYS A 270 30.76 7.87 -3.60
C LYS A 270 30.57 8.98 -2.56
N GLY A 271 29.37 9.15 -2.00
CA GLY A 271 29.08 10.14 -0.97
C GLY A 271 28.02 9.64 0.00
N GLN A 272 28.35 9.57 1.30
CA GLN A 272 27.47 9.03 2.34
C GLN A 272 26.43 10.07 2.78
N PHE A 273 25.43 10.34 1.92
CA PHE A 273 24.30 11.21 2.27
C PHE A 273 23.15 10.40 2.85
N TYR A 274 22.53 10.88 3.92
CA TYR A 274 21.40 10.18 4.56
C TYR A 274 20.03 10.69 4.10
N SER A 275 19.94 11.87 3.51
CA SER A 275 18.68 12.43 3.01
C SER A 275 18.93 13.31 1.79
N THR A 276 17.86 13.72 1.11
CA THR A 276 17.93 14.71 0.03
C THR A 276 18.29 16.10 0.56
N ILE A 277 17.85 16.46 1.77
CA ILE A 277 18.21 17.71 2.44
C ILE A 277 19.70 17.71 2.77
N HIS A 278 20.22 16.64 3.37
CA HIS A 278 21.65 16.47 3.65
C HIS A 278 22.47 16.58 2.36
N LYS A 279 22.06 15.85 1.30
CA LYS A 279 22.72 15.94 -0.01
C LYS A 279 22.71 17.36 -0.55
N TYR A 280 21.59 18.08 -0.43
CA TYR A 280 21.45 19.46 -0.91
C TYR A 280 22.35 20.44 -0.15
N VAL A 281 22.42 20.33 1.19
CA VAL A 281 23.21 21.23 2.03
C VAL A 281 24.71 21.02 1.81
N ASP A 282 25.17 19.77 1.74
CA ASP A 282 26.60 19.46 1.53
C ASP A 282 27.06 19.73 0.09
N SER A 283 26.16 19.57 -0.88
CA SER A 283 26.44 19.91 -2.29
C SER A 283 26.41 21.41 -2.58
N ARG A 284 25.93 22.25 -1.65
CA ARG A 284 25.82 23.71 -1.84
C ARG A 284 27.18 24.39 -2.03
N ASP A 285 28.27 23.75 -1.56
CA ASP A 285 29.66 24.23 -1.71
C ASP A 285 30.31 23.79 -3.04
N GLN A 286 29.70 22.87 -3.79
CA GLN A 286 30.21 22.44 -5.10
C GLN A 286 29.24 22.89 -6.20
N THR A 287 29.67 23.86 -7.02
CA THR A 287 28.97 24.42 -8.19
C THR A 287 28.70 23.42 -9.33
N ALA A 288 28.03 22.31 -9.04
CA ALA A 288 27.50 21.38 -10.01
C ALA A 288 26.05 21.13 -9.67
N SER A 289 25.15 21.43 -10.62
CA SER A 289 23.74 21.05 -10.52
C SER A 289 23.63 19.61 -10.02
N ILE A 290 22.78 19.38 -9.01
CA ILE A 290 22.38 18.08 -8.48
C ILE A 290 21.66 17.29 -9.59
N ARG A 291 22.38 16.94 -10.65
CA ARG A 291 21.99 15.93 -11.62
C ARG A 291 22.29 14.59 -10.97
N SER A 292 21.47 13.61 -11.33
CA SER A 292 21.71 12.21 -11.01
C SER A 292 23.19 11.91 -11.24
N ALA A 293 23.93 11.72 -10.15
CA ALA A 293 25.36 11.50 -10.23
C ALA A 293 25.55 10.09 -10.80
N GLU A 294 26.56 9.92 -11.65
CA GLU A 294 26.87 8.63 -12.24
C GLU A 294 27.15 7.60 -11.14
N GLY A 295 26.24 6.64 -10.95
CA GLY A 295 26.25 5.67 -9.85
C GLY A 295 25.06 5.71 -8.88
N ASP A 296 24.07 6.60 -9.08
CA ASP A 296 22.86 6.64 -8.26
C ASP A 296 22.01 5.36 -8.42
N VAL A 297 21.82 4.61 -7.33
CA VAL A 297 21.02 3.38 -7.28
C VAL A 297 19.85 3.56 -6.32
N LEU A 298 18.64 3.31 -6.82
CA LEU A 298 17.46 3.19 -5.98
C LEU A 298 17.50 1.83 -5.28
N SER A 299 17.75 1.81 -3.97
CA SER A 299 17.81 0.57 -3.18
C SER A 299 16.44 0.27 -2.56
N PRO A 300 15.83 -0.90 -2.84
CA PRO A 300 14.60 -1.37 -2.20
C PRO A 300 14.66 -1.39 -0.67
N VAL A 301 15.85 -1.52 -0.08
CA VAL A 301 16.07 -1.52 1.37
C VAL A 301 16.00 -0.13 1.97
N LEU A 302 16.35 0.90 1.19
CA LEU A 302 16.32 2.31 1.61
C LEU A 302 14.98 2.98 1.30
N VAL A 303 14.00 2.19 0.89
CA VAL A 303 12.64 2.64 0.59
C VAL A 303 12.09 3.44 1.77
N PHE A 304 12.30 3.02 3.03
CA PHE A 304 11.84 3.74 4.24
C PHE A 304 12.22 5.23 4.31
N VAL A 305 13.29 5.67 3.64
CA VAL A 305 13.69 7.08 3.54
C VAL A 305 12.57 7.93 2.94
N ASP A 306 11.74 7.32 2.08
CA ASP A 306 10.62 7.99 1.40
C ASP A 306 9.24 7.74 2.04
N ASP A 307 9.09 6.88 3.08
CA ASP A 307 7.78 6.55 3.71
C ASP A 307 7.32 7.57 4.78
N LEU A 308 8.19 8.48 5.20
CA LEU A 308 7.96 9.30 6.39
C LEU A 308 7.23 10.61 6.07
N GLU A 309 6.05 10.56 5.45
CA GLU A 309 5.18 11.76 5.45
C GLU A 309 4.40 11.94 6.75
N MET A 310 4.07 13.21 6.92
CA MET A 310 3.60 13.92 8.09
C MET A 310 2.25 13.38 8.52
N GLY A 311 2.10 13.13 9.82
CA GLY A 311 0.79 12.96 10.41
C GLY A 311 0.09 14.30 10.41
N GLU A 312 -0.52 14.66 9.28
CA GLU A 312 -1.47 15.78 9.17
C GLU A 312 -2.34 15.54 7.94
N ALA A 313 -3.40 14.77 8.13
CA ALA A 313 -4.67 14.98 7.45
C ALA A 313 -5.77 14.82 8.52
N ALA A 314 -5.82 15.80 9.42
CA ALA A 314 -7.10 16.27 9.90
C ALA A 314 -7.69 17.11 8.76
N ILE A 315 -8.74 16.58 8.12
CA ILE A 315 -10.01 17.20 7.71
C ILE A 315 -10.81 16.08 7.05
#